data_AF-A0A962MVI5-F1
#
_entry.id   AF-A0A962MVI5-F1
#
_cell.length_a   1.000
_cell.length_b   1.000
_cell.length_c   1.000
_cell.angle_alpha   90.00
_cell.angle_beta   90.00
_cell.angle_gamma   90.00
#
_symmetry.space_group_name_H-M   'P 1'
#
loop_
_entity.id
_entity.type
_entity.pdbx_description
1 polymer ?
#
loop_
_entity_poly.entity_id
_entity_poly.type
_entity_poly.pdbx_seq_one_letter_code
_entity_poly.pdbx_strand_id
1 'polypeptide(L)'
;MDLRNIGGHFYPTAHPGWGAFAEELFHYTSRYYKTTEAFLASIAERPDFSMTGYRAARLSEDQRWLLAAVLADPPDRDSAQAVMDVVGAVCAGGTEIDAGVAARYRDRATESMPVDVVVHPVHFEPEGEAEVGPLDPFLNLADRLLMPVAVRDRHVEVSLRELANHLQSENSTLRVNLHNAVITLHNAGYVLRNHPHLTHCEVDEMRHRPR
;
A
#
# COMPACT_ATOMS: atom_id res chain seq x y z
N MET A 1 17.24 -4.73 13.48
CA MET A 1 16.37 -4.49 12.31
C MET A 1 15.54 -5.73 12.12
N ASP A 2 14.22 -5.59 12.02
CA ASP A 2 13.35 -6.73 11.76
C ASP A 2 13.45 -7.10 10.27
N LEU A 3 13.68 -8.38 10.00
CA LEU A 3 13.80 -8.91 8.64
C LEU A 3 12.63 -9.84 8.33
N ARG A 4 12.04 -9.68 7.15
CA ARG A 4 10.94 -10.48 6.63
C ARG A 4 11.46 -11.48 5.58
N ASN A 5 11.10 -12.75 5.72
CA ASN A 5 11.39 -13.76 4.71
C ASN A 5 10.38 -13.69 3.55
N ILE A 6 10.87 -13.44 2.34
CA ILE A 6 10.10 -13.44 1.10
C ILE A 6 10.82 -14.38 0.13
N GLY A 7 10.27 -15.58 -0.07
CA GLY A 7 10.79 -16.55 -1.04
C GLY A 7 12.20 -17.06 -0.72
N GLY A 8 12.57 -17.16 0.56
CA GLY A 8 13.90 -17.62 1.00
C GLY A 8 14.94 -16.52 1.21
N HIS A 9 14.63 -15.27 0.85
CA HIS A 9 15.48 -14.11 1.07
C HIS A 9 14.94 -13.26 2.23
N PHE A 10 15.84 -12.68 3.03
CA PHE A 10 15.50 -11.82 4.15
C PHE A 10 15.63 -10.35 3.74
N TYR A 11 14.53 -9.63 3.77
CA TYR A 11 14.45 -8.21 3.43
C TYR A 11 14.09 -7.38 4.67
N PRO A 12 14.38 -6.07 4.70
CA PRO A 12 13.82 -5.16 5.69
C PRO A 12 12.30 -5.33 5.83
N THR A 13 11.80 -5.30 7.05
CA THR A 13 10.36 -5.19 7.29
C THR A 13 9.85 -3.85 6.74
N ALA A 14 8.81 -3.91 5.90
CA ALA A 14 8.18 -2.72 5.37
C ALA A 14 7.53 -1.88 6.49
N HIS A 15 7.56 -0.56 6.34
CA HIS A 15 6.90 0.35 7.25
C HIS A 15 5.39 0.04 7.32
N PRO A 16 4.76 0.01 8.52
CA PRO A 16 3.36 -0.37 8.68
C PRO A 16 2.40 0.41 7.79
N GLY A 17 2.64 1.69 7.54
CA GLY A 17 1.81 2.56 6.68
C GLY A 17 1.58 2.03 5.25
N TRP A 18 2.46 1.18 4.71
CA TRP A 18 2.24 0.52 3.42
C TRP A 18 1.16 -0.58 3.49
N GLY A 19 0.93 -1.16 4.67
CA GLY A 19 -0.04 -2.21 4.90
C GLY A 19 0.09 -3.39 3.92
N ALA A 20 -1.04 -3.85 3.39
CA ALA A 20 -1.08 -4.95 2.43
C ALA A 20 -0.48 -4.58 1.05
N PHE A 21 -0.32 -3.29 0.74
CA PHE A 21 0.21 -2.85 -0.55
C PHE A 21 1.68 -3.26 -0.74
N ALA A 22 2.47 -3.32 0.34
CA ALA A 22 3.83 -3.85 0.28
C ALA A 22 3.85 -5.33 -0.16
N GLU A 23 2.92 -6.14 0.34
CA GLU A 23 2.84 -7.56 -0.04
C GLU A 23 2.42 -7.74 -1.50
N GLU A 24 1.51 -6.90 -1.98
CA GLU A 24 1.09 -6.90 -3.38
C GLU A 24 2.24 -6.60 -4.34
N LEU A 25 3.13 -5.68 -3.96
CA LEU A 25 4.31 -5.31 -4.75
C LEU A 25 5.33 -6.46 -4.88
N PHE A 26 5.45 -7.33 -3.87
CA PHE A 26 6.38 -8.46 -3.85
C PHE A 26 5.80 -9.80 -4.35
N HIS A 27 4.50 -10.03 -4.16
CA HIS A 27 3.90 -11.36 -4.34
C HIS A 27 2.83 -11.44 -5.42
N TYR A 28 2.44 -10.29 -6.00
CA TYR A 28 1.45 -10.08 -7.06
C TYR A 28 0.52 -11.26 -7.41
N THR A 29 -0.76 -11.12 -7.07
CA THR A 29 -1.86 -11.84 -7.72
C THR A 29 -2.97 -10.88 -8.13
N SER A 30 -2.86 -10.28 -9.33
CA SER A 30 -3.88 -9.77 -10.28
C SER A 30 -5.15 -9.02 -9.82
N ARG A 31 -5.76 -9.29 -8.67
CA ARG A 31 -7.11 -8.83 -8.32
C ARG A 31 -7.17 -7.45 -7.67
N TYR A 32 -6.07 -6.92 -7.12
CA TYR A 32 -6.10 -5.70 -6.28
C TYR A 32 -5.09 -4.61 -6.67
N TYR A 33 -4.34 -4.80 -7.76
CA TYR A 33 -3.30 -3.85 -8.18
C TYR A 33 -3.82 -2.43 -8.45
N LYS A 34 -5.11 -2.27 -8.76
CA LYS A 34 -5.73 -0.96 -9.00
C LYS A 34 -5.80 -0.09 -7.76
N THR A 35 -5.93 -0.68 -6.57
CA THR A 35 -5.93 0.09 -5.32
C THR A 35 -4.52 0.49 -4.92
N THR A 36 -3.54 -0.41 -5.06
CA THR A 36 -2.12 -0.10 -4.88
C THR A 36 -1.66 0.96 -5.90
N GLU A 37 -2.05 0.85 -7.17
CA GLU A 37 -1.80 1.86 -8.23
C GLU A 37 -2.39 3.22 -7.84
N ALA A 38 -3.68 3.26 -7.44
CA ALA A 38 -4.35 4.49 -7.02
C ALA A 38 -3.71 5.11 -5.78
N PHE A 39 -3.31 4.30 -4.79
CA PHE A 39 -2.63 4.77 -3.59
C PHE A 39 -1.29 5.42 -3.94
N LEU A 40 -0.44 4.74 -4.72
CA LEU A 40 0.83 5.30 -5.18
C LEU A 40 0.61 6.59 -5.99
N ALA A 41 -0.28 6.56 -6.99
CA ALA A 41 -0.61 7.70 -7.85
C ALA A 41 -1.05 8.93 -7.04
N SER A 42 -1.82 8.70 -5.98
CA SER A 42 -2.32 9.76 -5.09
C SER A 42 -1.18 10.42 -4.31
N ILE A 43 -0.25 9.62 -3.75
CA ILE A 43 0.87 10.09 -2.92
C ILE A 43 1.90 10.87 -3.73
N ALA A 44 2.30 10.31 -4.88
CA ALA A 44 3.29 10.94 -5.73
C ALA A 44 2.71 12.09 -6.58
N GLU A 45 1.40 12.35 -6.50
CA GLU A 45 0.67 13.30 -7.34
C GLU A 45 0.85 13.03 -8.84
N ARG A 46 0.85 11.75 -9.21
CA ARG A 46 1.05 11.25 -10.56
C ARG A 46 -0.16 10.48 -11.06
N PRO A 47 -1.19 11.18 -11.57
CA PRO A 47 -2.45 10.55 -12.00
C PRO A 47 -2.30 9.69 -13.26
N ASP A 48 -1.21 9.85 -14.00
CA ASP A 48 -0.88 9.10 -15.21
C ASP A 48 -0.17 7.76 -14.94
N PHE A 49 0.20 7.50 -13.68
CA PHE A 49 0.90 6.27 -13.30
C PHE A 49 0.02 5.04 -13.54
N SER A 50 0.62 4.01 -14.13
CA SER A 50 -0.02 2.70 -14.23
C SER A 50 0.95 1.57 -13.94
N MET A 51 0.46 0.60 -13.16
CA MET A 51 1.07 -0.70 -12.91
C MET A 51 0.64 -1.74 -13.96
N THR A 52 -0.06 -1.34 -15.03
CA THR A 52 -0.45 -2.26 -16.10
C THR A 52 0.79 -2.90 -16.73
N GLY A 53 0.84 -4.24 -16.71
CA GLY A 53 2.00 -4.99 -17.21
C GLY A 53 3.06 -5.29 -16.15
N TYR A 54 2.95 -4.73 -14.95
CA TYR A 54 3.81 -5.06 -13.83
C TYR A 54 3.65 -6.53 -13.42
N ARG A 55 4.77 -7.18 -13.13
CA ARG A 55 4.82 -8.55 -12.61
C ARG A 55 5.92 -8.63 -11.58
N ALA A 56 5.58 -8.87 -10.31
CA ALA A 56 6.57 -9.02 -9.25
C ALA A 56 7.62 -10.11 -9.55
N ALA A 57 7.22 -11.17 -10.26
CA ALA A 57 8.14 -12.22 -10.74
C ALA A 57 9.24 -11.71 -11.68
N ARG A 58 9.08 -10.53 -12.31
CA ARG A 58 10.08 -9.91 -13.19
C ARG A 58 11.03 -8.96 -12.48
N LEU A 59 10.83 -8.69 -11.18
CA LEU A 59 11.81 -7.95 -10.39
C LEU A 59 13.12 -8.73 -10.36
N SER A 60 14.20 -8.10 -10.83
CA SER A 60 15.57 -8.56 -10.59
C SER A 60 15.90 -8.53 -9.09
N GLU A 61 16.96 -9.22 -8.67
CA GLU A 61 17.36 -9.25 -7.27
C GLU A 61 17.69 -7.85 -6.72
N ASP A 62 18.41 -7.04 -7.48
CA ASP A 62 18.73 -5.65 -7.10
C ASP A 62 17.48 -4.78 -6.98
N GLN A 63 16.52 -4.93 -7.90
CA GLN A 63 15.24 -4.22 -7.82
C GLN A 63 14.40 -4.68 -6.62
N ARG A 64 14.44 -5.96 -6.22
CA ARG A 64 13.78 -6.44 -5.00
C ARG A 64 14.39 -5.83 -3.75
N TRP A 65 15.72 -5.77 -3.69
CA TRP A 65 16.43 -5.17 -2.58
C TRP A 65 16.17 -3.68 -2.46
N LEU A 66 16.22 -2.95 -3.58
CA LEU A 66 15.86 -1.54 -3.59
C LEU A 66 14.42 -1.34 -3.16
N LEU A 67 13.48 -2.10 -3.75
CA LEU A 67 12.06 -1.99 -3.40
C LEU A 67 11.84 -2.24 -1.90
N ALA A 68 12.52 -3.21 -1.32
CA ALA A 68 12.44 -3.47 0.12
C ALA A 68 13.01 -2.33 0.96
N ALA A 69 14.15 -1.77 0.55
CA ALA A 69 14.77 -0.64 1.24
C ALA A 69 13.88 0.62 1.18
N VAL A 70 13.22 0.86 0.05
CA VAL A 70 12.25 1.95 -0.10
C VAL A 70 11.02 1.73 0.78
N LEU A 71 10.47 0.51 0.78
CA LEU A 71 9.27 0.18 1.56
C LEU A 71 9.53 0.13 3.07
N ALA A 72 10.79 0.11 3.52
CA ALA A 72 11.14 0.25 4.93
C ALA A 72 10.88 1.68 5.47
N ASP A 73 10.77 2.68 4.58
CA ASP A 73 10.40 4.05 4.95
C ASP A 73 8.89 4.28 4.97
N PRO A 74 8.41 5.31 5.68
CA PRO A 74 7.02 5.71 5.62
C PRO A 74 6.56 6.00 4.16
N PRO A 75 5.30 5.72 3.82
CA PRO A 75 4.72 6.16 2.56
C PRO A 75 4.64 7.69 2.55
N ASP A 76 5.46 8.30 1.70
CA ASP A 76 5.49 9.73 1.41
C ASP A 76 5.71 9.93 -0.10
N ARG A 77 5.74 11.19 -0.54
CA ARG A 77 5.90 11.52 -1.96
C ARG A 77 7.14 10.88 -2.57
N ASP A 78 8.26 10.89 -1.85
CA ASP A 78 9.56 10.45 -2.38
C ASP A 78 9.65 8.93 -2.40
N SER A 79 9.21 8.26 -1.34
CA SER A 79 9.19 6.80 -1.29
C SER A 79 8.18 6.23 -2.29
N ALA A 80 7.01 6.86 -2.48
CA ALA A 80 6.06 6.48 -3.52
C ALA A 80 6.65 6.66 -4.92
N GLN A 81 7.36 7.77 -5.19
CA GLN A 81 8.02 7.98 -6.48
C GLN A 81 9.10 6.91 -6.74
N ALA A 82 9.91 6.58 -5.75
CA ALA A 82 10.92 5.52 -5.87
C ALA A 82 10.30 4.14 -6.15
N VAL A 83 9.17 3.80 -5.51
CA VAL A 83 8.41 2.58 -5.85
C VAL A 83 7.91 2.62 -7.29
N MET A 84 7.35 3.75 -7.74
CA MET A 84 6.87 3.90 -9.12
C MET A 84 7.99 3.73 -10.14
N ASP A 85 9.19 4.24 -9.87
CA ASP A 85 10.33 4.13 -10.77
C ASP A 85 10.76 2.66 -10.94
N VAL A 86 10.81 1.90 -9.83
CA VAL A 86 11.08 0.45 -9.88
C VAL A 86 9.99 -0.28 -10.67
N VAL A 87 8.71 0.01 -10.40
CA VAL A 87 7.59 -0.60 -11.12
C VAL A 87 7.65 -0.25 -12.61
N GLY A 88 7.93 1.01 -12.95
CA GLY A 88 8.07 1.49 -14.31
C GLY A 88 9.19 0.80 -15.08
N ALA A 89 10.37 0.63 -14.45
CA ALA A 89 11.49 -0.11 -15.02
C ALA A 89 11.09 -1.57 -15.33
N VAL A 90 10.42 -2.25 -14.39
CA VAL A 90 9.93 -3.62 -14.59
C VAL A 90 8.90 -3.71 -15.73
N CYS A 91 7.97 -2.75 -15.81
CA CYS A 91 6.98 -2.67 -16.89
C CYS A 91 7.66 -2.50 -18.26
N ALA A 92 8.70 -1.66 -18.34
CA ALA A 92 9.52 -1.48 -19.54
C ALA A 92 10.42 -2.69 -19.85
N GLY A 93 10.48 -3.67 -18.96
CA GLY A 93 11.36 -4.84 -19.07
C GLY A 93 12.83 -4.55 -18.76
N GLY A 94 13.12 -3.38 -18.18
CA GLY A 94 14.44 -2.99 -17.73
C GLY A 94 14.75 -3.51 -16.33
N THR A 95 16.03 -3.73 -16.09
CA THR A 95 16.59 -4.04 -14.76
C THR A 95 17.34 -2.86 -14.15
N GLU A 96 17.54 -1.80 -14.93
CA GLU A 96 18.25 -0.60 -14.50
C GLU A 96 17.46 0.14 -13.43
N ILE A 97 18.20 0.62 -12.43
CA ILE A 97 17.70 1.40 -11.32
C ILE A 97 18.26 2.81 -11.48
N ASP A 98 17.42 3.82 -11.31
CA ASP A 98 17.88 5.21 -11.29
C ASP A 98 19.00 5.39 -10.25
N ALA A 99 20.14 5.93 -10.68
CA ALA A 99 21.32 6.03 -9.84
C ALA A 99 21.12 6.94 -8.62
N GLY A 100 20.22 7.93 -8.72
CA GLY A 100 19.84 8.81 -7.61
C GLY A 100 18.99 8.08 -6.58
N VAL A 101 17.99 7.31 -7.03
CA VAL A 101 17.18 6.44 -6.17
C VAL A 101 18.04 5.37 -5.52
N ALA A 102 18.90 4.69 -6.28
CA ALA A 102 19.83 3.70 -5.77
C ALA A 102 20.74 4.29 -4.69
N ALA A 103 21.28 5.50 -4.89
CA ALA A 103 22.14 6.17 -3.92
C ALA A 103 21.39 6.53 -2.63
N ARG A 104 20.16 7.03 -2.73
CA ARG A 104 19.33 7.44 -1.58
C ARG A 104 19.01 6.30 -0.63
N TYR A 105 18.81 5.09 -1.17
CA TYR A 105 18.44 3.91 -0.39
C TYR A 105 19.60 2.91 -0.23
N ARG A 106 20.80 3.23 -0.74
CA ARG A 106 21.98 2.36 -0.73
C ARG A 106 22.39 1.95 0.67
N ASP A 107 22.48 2.92 1.58
CA ASP A 107 22.99 2.69 2.93
C ASP A 107 22.06 1.76 3.70
N ARG A 108 20.75 1.91 3.54
CA ARG A 108 19.73 1.00 4.11
C ARG A 108 19.71 -0.38 3.47
N ALA A 109 19.86 -0.48 2.15
CA ALA A 109 19.97 -1.76 1.47
C ALA A 109 21.22 -2.53 1.96
N THR A 110 22.30 -1.80 2.29
CA THR A 110 23.58 -2.38 2.75
C THR A 110 23.57 -2.73 4.23
N GLU A 111 22.94 -1.91 5.09
CA GLU A 111 22.74 -2.19 6.53
C GLU A 111 21.87 -3.43 6.81
N SER A 112 21.13 -3.89 5.79
CA SER A 112 20.12 -4.95 5.90
C SER A 112 20.58 -6.32 5.38
N MET A 113 21.85 -6.46 4.98
CA MET A 113 22.43 -7.76 4.64
C MET A 113 22.71 -8.57 5.92
N PRO A 114 22.37 -9.87 5.99
CA PRO A 114 22.26 -10.58 7.26
C PRO A 114 23.64 -10.94 7.85
N VAL A 115 23.89 -10.51 9.08
CA VAL A 115 24.60 -11.31 10.08
C VAL A 115 23.49 -12.01 10.86
N ASP A 116 23.56 -13.34 11.06
CA ASP A 116 22.53 -14.17 11.73
C ASP A 116 21.75 -13.43 12.85
N VAL A 117 20.46 -13.15 12.65
CA VAL A 117 19.60 -12.58 13.71
C VAL A 117 18.33 -13.40 13.89
N VAL A 118 18.13 -13.82 15.13
CA VAL A 118 16.91 -14.43 15.68
C VAL A 118 15.77 -13.42 15.65
N VAL A 119 14.65 -13.80 15.02
CA VAL A 119 13.45 -12.96 14.88
C VAL A 119 12.72 -12.85 16.23
N HIS A 120 12.52 -11.64 16.73
CA HIS A 120 11.53 -11.34 17.75
C HIS A 120 10.36 -10.56 17.13
N PRO A 121 9.10 -10.94 17.38
CA PRO A 121 7.95 -10.17 16.93
C PRO A 121 7.84 -8.90 17.77
N VAL A 122 8.03 -7.73 17.16
CA VAL A 122 7.78 -6.44 17.81
C VAL A 122 6.33 -6.04 17.56
N HIS A 123 5.53 -6.05 18.63
CA HIS A 123 4.28 -5.30 18.67
C HIS A 123 4.64 -3.82 18.81
N PHE A 124 4.34 -3.02 17.80
CA PHE A 124 4.42 -1.56 17.89
C PHE A 124 3.24 -1.07 18.74
N GLU A 125 3.52 -0.48 19.90
CA GLU A 125 2.53 0.28 20.64
C GLU A 125 2.48 1.70 20.04
N PRO A 126 1.33 2.20 19.57
CA PRO A 126 1.24 3.54 19.01
C PRO A 126 1.49 4.58 20.12
N GLU A 127 2.56 5.37 19.97
CA GLU A 127 2.78 6.56 20.78
C GLU A 127 1.75 7.64 20.41
N GLY A 128 0.91 8.00 21.39
CA GLY A 128 -0.04 9.11 21.30
C GLY A 128 -1.49 8.63 21.20
N GLU A 129 -2.21 8.74 22.31
CA GLU A 129 -3.68 8.69 22.32
C GLU A 129 -4.20 9.85 21.46
N ALA A 130 -4.48 9.59 20.19
CA ALA A 130 -5.36 10.45 19.42
C ALA A 130 -6.73 10.43 20.12
N GLU A 131 -7.29 11.61 20.38
CA GLU A 131 -8.63 11.79 20.98
C GLU A 131 -9.75 11.13 20.15
N VAL A 132 -9.42 10.72 18.93
CA VAL A 132 -10.25 10.06 17.94
C VAL A 132 -9.62 8.71 17.62
N GLY A 133 -10.39 7.62 17.67
CA GLY A 133 -9.88 6.27 17.41
C GLY A 133 -9.33 6.16 15.98
N PRO A 134 -8.32 5.31 15.71
CA PRO A 134 -7.66 5.26 14.40
C PRO A 134 -8.59 4.85 13.25
N LEU A 135 -9.73 4.23 13.56
CA LEU A 135 -10.80 3.90 12.61
C LEU A 135 -11.63 5.12 12.20
N ASP A 136 -11.88 6.05 13.12
CA ASP A 136 -12.93 7.07 12.95
C ASP A 136 -12.67 8.02 11.78
N PRO A 137 -11.42 8.48 11.47
CA PRO A 137 -11.18 9.30 10.29
C PRO A 137 -11.59 8.58 9.00
N PHE A 138 -11.30 7.28 8.90
CA PHE A 138 -11.66 6.47 7.74
C PHE A 138 -13.17 6.21 7.69
N LEU A 139 -13.80 5.86 8.81
CA LEU A 139 -15.25 5.61 8.87
C LEU A 139 -16.06 6.87 8.53
N ASN A 140 -15.65 8.03 9.05
CA ASN A 140 -16.28 9.31 8.76
C ASN A 140 -16.16 9.68 7.27
N LEU A 141 -15.02 9.40 6.64
CA LEU A 141 -14.85 9.60 5.20
C LEU A 141 -15.68 8.61 4.40
N ALA A 142 -15.68 7.33 4.78
CA ALA A 142 -16.43 6.31 4.08
C ALA A 142 -17.95 6.58 4.13
N ASP A 143 -18.48 7.00 5.28
CA ASP A 143 -19.88 7.42 5.42
C ASP A 143 -20.22 8.60 4.50
N ARG A 144 -19.38 9.64 4.48
CA ARG A 144 -19.54 10.80 3.58
C ARG A 144 -19.47 10.42 2.09
N LEU A 145 -18.71 9.38 1.75
CA LEU A 145 -18.58 8.86 0.39
C LEU A 145 -19.65 7.83 0.04
N LEU A 146 -20.53 7.48 0.99
CA LEU A 146 -21.49 6.39 0.87
C LEU A 146 -20.82 5.05 0.51
N MET A 147 -19.58 4.86 0.95
CA MET A 147 -18.80 3.65 0.72
C MET A 147 -19.12 2.62 1.82
N PRO A 148 -19.66 1.43 1.49
CA PRO A 148 -19.94 0.41 2.48
C PRO A 148 -18.66 -0.07 3.17
N VAL A 149 -18.69 -0.10 4.52
CA VAL A 149 -17.59 -0.58 5.35
C VAL A 149 -18.10 -1.60 6.35
N ALA A 150 -17.40 -2.72 6.48
CA ALA A 150 -17.54 -3.63 7.60
C ALA A 150 -16.21 -3.74 8.35
N VAL A 151 -16.24 -3.61 9.68
CA VAL A 151 -15.06 -3.79 10.52
C VAL A 151 -15.19 -5.12 11.25
N ARG A 152 -14.18 -5.98 11.11
CA ARG A 152 -14.09 -7.29 11.77
C ARG A 152 -12.71 -7.47 12.36
N ASP A 153 -12.60 -7.53 13.69
CA ASP A 153 -11.32 -7.55 14.41
C ASP A 153 -10.39 -6.41 13.94
N ARG A 154 -9.27 -6.74 13.31
CA ARG A 154 -8.33 -5.80 12.68
C ARG A 154 -8.44 -5.74 11.16
N HIS A 155 -9.56 -6.15 10.60
CA HIS A 155 -9.84 -6.06 9.17
C HIS A 155 -10.91 -5.00 8.91
N VAL A 156 -10.64 -4.16 7.92
CA VAL A 156 -11.58 -3.19 7.38
C VAL A 156 -11.95 -3.66 5.97
N GLU A 157 -13.17 -4.18 5.81
CA GLU A 157 -13.70 -4.69 4.57
C GLU A 157 -14.43 -3.58 3.81
N VAL A 158 -13.93 -3.21 2.62
CA VAL A 158 -14.50 -2.17 1.74
C VAL A 158 -14.45 -2.58 0.28
N SER A 159 -15.18 -1.87 -0.58
CA SER A 159 -15.00 -1.97 -2.03
C SER A 159 -13.64 -1.37 -2.41
N LEU A 160 -12.64 -2.22 -2.65
CA LEU A 160 -11.30 -1.75 -3.06
C LEU A 160 -11.33 -0.98 -4.38
N ARG A 161 -12.32 -1.28 -5.24
CA ARG A 161 -12.58 -0.54 -6.48
C ARG A 161 -13.08 0.88 -6.23
N GLU A 162 -14.06 1.06 -5.33
CA GLU A 162 -14.56 2.40 -5.01
C GLU A 162 -13.52 3.21 -4.24
N LEU A 163 -12.79 2.56 -3.33
CA LEU A 163 -11.65 3.16 -2.65
C LEU A 163 -10.62 3.68 -3.66
N ALA A 164 -10.26 2.89 -4.68
CA ALA A 164 -9.34 3.31 -5.74
C ALA A 164 -9.85 4.54 -6.51
N ASN A 165 -11.14 4.55 -6.87
CA ASN A 165 -11.75 5.70 -7.55
C ASN A 165 -11.68 6.97 -6.69
N HIS A 166 -11.92 6.86 -5.38
CA HIS A 166 -11.85 8.01 -4.48
C HIS A 166 -10.42 8.50 -4.24
N LEU A 167 -9.44 7.60 -4.17
CA LEU A 167 -8.02 7.94 -4.10
C LEU A 167 -7.51 8.66 -5.36
N GLN A 168 -8.21 8.49 -6.49
CA GLN A 168 -7.94 9.18 -7.77
C GLN A 168 -8.93 10.32 -8.07
N SER A 169 -9.81 10.69 -7.13
CA SER A 169 -10.80 11.76 -7.32
C SER A 169 -10.13 13.09 -7.69
N GLU A 170 -10.70 13.92 -8.56
CA GLU A 170 -10.14 15.24 -8.90
C GLU A 170 -10.04 16.19 -7.69
N ASN A 171 -10.82 15.94 -6.64
CA ASN A 171 -10.77 16.70 -5.40
C ASN A 171 -9.52 16.35 -4.56
N SER A 172 -8.51 17.22 -4.59
CA SER A 172 -7.24 17.01 -3.88
C SER A 172 -7.41 16.90 -2.36
N THR A 173 -8.27 17.70 -1.76
CA THR A 173 -8.56 17.62 -0.32
C THR A 173 -9.14 16.26 0.06
N LEU A 174 -10.06 15.73 -0.74
CA LEU A 174 -10.60 14.39 -0.52
C LEU A 174 -9.51 13.32 -0.63
N ARG A 175 -8.68 13.38 -1.70
CA ARG A 175 -7.58 12.42 -1.91
C ARG A 175 -6.62 12.39 -0.73
N VAL A 176 -6.14 13.57 -0.31
CA VAL A 176 -5.17 13.70 0.81
C VAL A 176 -5.78 13.20 2.11
N ASN A 177 -7.02 13.56 2.42
CA ASN A 177 -7.68 13.12 3.65
C ASN A 177 -7.89 11.59 3.67
N LEU A 178 -8.31 11.02 2.54
CA LEU A 178 -8.52 9.59 2.41
C LEU A 178 -7.20 8.81 2.48
N HIS A 179 -6.16 9.33 1.84
CA HIS A 179 -4.80 8.79 1.91
C HIS A 179 -4.28 8.75 3.36
N ASN A 180 -4.36 9.88 4.07
CA ASN A 180 -3.93 9.97 5.47
C ASN A 180 -4.73 9.01 6.36
N ALA A 181 -6.04 8.88 6.14
CA ALA A 181 -6.87 7.94 6.87
C ALA A 181 -6.45 6.47 6.65
N VAL A 182 -6.08 6.10 5.41
CA VAL A 182 -5.55 4.76 5.09
C VAL A 182 -4.21 4.51 5.79
N ILE A 183 -3.29 5.48 5.80
CA ILE A 183 -2.03 5.36 6.55
C ILE A 183 -2.31 5.17 8.04
N THR A 184 -3.18 5.99 8.63
CA THR A 184 -3.53 5.90 10.05
C THR A 184 -4.10 4.53 10.42
N LEU A 185 -4.97 3.98 9.57
CA LEU A 185 -5.48 2.62 9.73
C LEU A 185 -4.36 1.57 9.73
N HIS A 186 -3.49 1.62 8.72
CA HIS A 186 -2.40 0.66 8.59
C HIS A 186 -1.39 0.76 9.75
N ASN A 187 -1.05 1.98 10.17
CA ASN A 187 -0.18 2.20 11.34
C ASN A 187 -0.79 1.68 12.64
N ALA A 188 -2.11 1.72 12.78
CA ALA A 188 -2.82 1.10 13.90
C ALA A 188 -2.95 -0.44 13.78
N GLY A 189 -2.40 -1.03 12.72
CA GLY A 189 -2.38 -2.47 12.48
C GLY A 189 -3.67 -3.02 11.87
N TYR A 190 -4.50 -2.17 11.27
CA TYR A 190 -5.65 -2.62 10.48
C TYR A 190 -5.22 -3.01 9.07
N VAL A 191 -5.89 -4.02 8.51
CA VAL A 191 -5.69 -4.47 7.13
C VAL A 191 -6.94 -4.20 6.32
N LEU A 192 -6.77 -3.48 5.21
CA LEU A 192 -7.84 -3.29 4.23
C LEU A 192 -8.06 -4.59 3.43
N ARG A 193 -9.32 -5.01 3.32
CA ARG A 193 -9.72 -6.18 2.54
C ARG A 193 -10.87 -5.83 1.62
N ASN A 194 -10.93 -6.51 0.48
CA ASN A 194 -12.10 -6.37 -0.39
C ASN A 194 -13.33 -7.01 0.27
N HIS A 195 -14.42 -6.27 0.33
CA HIS A 195 -15.65 -6.73 0.95
C HIS A 195 -16.22 -7.95 0.19
N PRO A 196 -16.45 -9.11 0.86
CA PRO A 196 -16.77 -10.38 0.21
C PRO A 196 -18.13 -10.39 -0.49
N HIS A 197 -19.06 -9.50 -0.11
CA HIS A 197 -20.40 -9.42 -0.72
C HIS A 197 -20.50 -8.45 -1.92
N LEU A 198 -19.40 -7.76 -2.29
CA LEU A 198 -19.38 -6.83 -3.42
C LEU A 198 -18.84 -7.45 -4.71
N THR A 199 -19.06 -8.76 -4.91
CA THR A 199 -18.87 -9.40 -6.22
C THR A 199 -20.04 -9.04 -7.13
N HIS A 200 -19.95 -7.90 -7.83
CA HIS A 200 -20.68 -7.50 -9.06
C HIS A 200 -22.20 -7.73 -9.23
N CYS A 201 -22.92 -8.41 -8.34
CA CYS A 201 -24.33 -8.79 -8.51
C CYS A 201 -25.26 -8.06 -7.53
N GLU A 202 -24.82 -7.64 -6.35
CA GLU A 202 -25.70 -7.01 -5.35
C GLU A 202 -25.85 -5.47 -5.52
N VAL A 203 -24.95 -4.84 -6.28
CA VAL A 203 -25.03 -3.38 -6.56
C VAL A 203 -26.22 -3.04 -7.46
N ASP A 204 -26.64 -3.96 -8.33
CA ASP A 204 -27.82 -3.75 -9.18
C ASP A 204 -29.14 -3.97 -8.44
N GLU A 205 -29.17 -4.80 -7.39
CA GLU A 205 -30.37 -5.00 -6.57
C GLU A 205 -30.65 -3.80 -5.65
N MET A 206 -29.62 -3.09 -5.18
CA MET A 206 -29.80 -1.84 -4.41
C MET A 206 -30.16 -0.63 -5.28
N ARG A 207 -29.90 -0.68 -6.60
CA ARG A 207 -30.28 0.36 -7.56
C ARG A 207 -31.73 0.26 -8.05
N HIS A 208 -32.43 -0.85 -7.79
CA HIS A 208 -33.76 -1.14 -8.37
C HIS A 208 -34.89 -1.36 -7.38
N ARG A 209 -34.76 -1.00 -6.09
CA ARG A 209 -35.94 -0.93 -5.22
C ARG A 209 -36.71 0.38 -5.44
N PRO A 210 -37.93 0.34 -6.02
CA PRO A 210 -38.80 1.51 -5.97
C PRO A 210 -39.20 1.75 -4.50
N ARG A 211 -39.30 3.03 -4.12
CA ARG A 211 -39.93 3.46 -2.87
C ARG A 211 -41.40 3.03 -2.81
#